data_AF-A0A925DJ78-F1
#
_entry.id   AF-A0A925DJ78-F1
#
_cell.length_a   1.000
_cell.length_b   1.000
_cell.length_c   1.000
_cell.angle_alpha   90.00
_cell.angle_beta   90.00
_cell.angle_gamma   90.00
#
_symmetry.space_group_name_H-M   'P 1'
#
loop_
_entity.id
_entity.type
_entity.pdbx_description
1 polymer ?
#
loop_
_entity_poly.entity_id
_entity_poly.type
_entity_poly.pdbx_seq_one_letter_code
_entity_poly.pdbx_strand_id
1 'polypeptide(L)'
;EARDKLYELGLWTDAVEDIISTLISENYINEERFAKAYAGGKFRIKKWGRLKIKMGLKQKRISDYSIKMGMKEIKEELYLENLTKILESKNKTLRSEKNAIAKKYKLVKFAQSKGYETDLVLEVLKSLE
;
A
#
# COMPACT_ATOMS: atom_id res chain seq x y z
N GLU A 1 -15.51 3.81 9.09
CA GLU A 1 -14.71 3.49 10.30
C GLU A 1 -15.10 4.37 11.48
N ALA A 2 -14.85 5.70 11.46
CA ALA A 2 -15.23 6.58 12.58
C ALA A 2 -16.76 6.63 12.82
N ARG A 3 -17.56 6.85 11.77
CA ARG A 3 -19.04 6.81 11.84
C ARG A 3 -19.56 5.47 12.33
N ASP A 4 -19.11 4.38 11.72
CA ASP A 4 -19.52 3.02 12.10
C ASP A 4 -19.29 2.75 13.59
N LYS A 5 -18.16 3.21 14.13
CA LYS A 5 -17.82 3.05 15.55
C LYS A 5 -18.67 3.92 16.48
N LEU A 6 -19.10 5.11 16.04
CA LEU A 6 -20.04 5.95 16.80
C LEU A 6 -21.45 5.36 16.81
N TYR A 7 -21.88 4.71 15.71
CA TYR A 7 -23.13 3.96 15.68
C TYR A 7 -23.08 2.72 16.57
N GLU A 8 -21.97 1.98 16.60
CA GLU A 8 -21.76 0.86 17.54
C GLU A 8 -21.85 1.29 19.01
N LEU A 9 -21.50 2.54 19.32
CA LEU A 9 -21.62 3.12 20.66
C LEU A 9 -23.05 3.60 21.01
N GLY A 10 -24.03 3.40 20.11
CA GLY A 10 -25.44 3.69 20.36
C GLY A 10 -25.85 5.14 20.17
N LEU A 11 -25.05 5.94 19.46
CA LEU A 11 -25.35 7.35 19.22
C LEU A 11 -26.37 7.55 18.09
N TRP A 12 -27.25 8.54 18.29
CA TRP A 12 -28.25 8.96 17.30
C TRP A 12 -27.60 9.76 16.16
N THR A 13 -28.20 9.73 14.97
CA THR A 13 -27.64 10.28 13.72
C THR A 13 -27.15 11.72 13.84
N ASP A 14 -27.91 12.59 14.51
CA ASP A 14 -27.59 14.02 14.60
C ASP A 14 -26.35 14.26 15.49
N ALA A 15 -26.28 13.55 16.62
CA ALA A 15 -25.12 13.58 17.51
C ALA A 15 -23.86 13.01 16.83
N VAL A 16 -24.02 11.98 15.98
CA VAL A 16 -22.90 11.42 15.20
C VAL A 16 -22.34 12.46 14.23
N GLU A 17 -23.19 13.16 13.48
CA GLU A 17 -22.72 14.16 12.51
C GLU A 17 -22.11 15.39 13.18
N ASP A 18 -22.63 15.84 14.33
CA ASP A 18 -22.02 16.92 15.12
C ASP A 18 -20.63 16.55 15.65
N ILE A 19 -20.49 15.33 16.19
CA ILE A 19 -19.20 14.81 16.67
C ILE A 19 -18.21 14.68 15.51
N ILE A 20 -18.65 14.11 14.37
CA ILE A 20 -17.78 13.98 13.19
C ILE A 20 -17.35 15.35 12.68
N SER A 21 -18.26 16.33 12.63
CA SER A 21 -17.95 17.69 12.20
C SER A 21 -16.94 18.35 13.12
N THR A 22 -17.08 18.19 14.44
CA THR A 22 -16.13 18.67 15.45
C THR A 22 -14.76 17.99 15.29
N LEU A 23 -14.72 16.67 15.11
CA LEU A 23 -13.47 15.95 14.93
C LEU A 23 -12.76 16.32 13.62
N ILE A 24 -13.50 16.70 12.57
CA ILE A 24 -12.93 17.21 11.32
C ILE A 24 -12.41 18.64 11.53
N SER A 25 -13.19 19.52 12.16
CA SER A 25 -12.81 20.93 12.37
C SER A 25 -11.59 21.06 13.29
N GLU A 26 -11.52 20.23 14.33
CA GLU A 26 -10.39 20.11 15.23
C GLU A 26 -9.24 19.25 14.66
N ASN A 27 -9.36 18.80 13.40
CA ASN A 27 -8.32 18.10 12.65
C ASN A 27 -7.87 16.75 13.28
N TYR A 28 -8.73 16.14 14.09
CA TYR A 28 -8.59 14.76 14.58
C TYR A 28 -8.88 13.75 13.46
N ILE A 29 -9.85 14.04 12.59
CA ILE A 29 -10.11 13.28 11.37
C ILE A 29 -9.51 14.04 10.18
N ASN A 30 -8.41 13.51 9.67
CA ASN A 30 -7.74 14.06 8.49
C ASN A 30 -7.37 12.93 7.52
N GLU A 31 -8.12 12.85 6.40
CA GLU A 31 -7.92 11.81 5.38
C GLU A 31 -6.54 11.87 4.73
N GLU A 32 -6.00 13.06 4.50
CA GLU A 32 -4.68 13.22 3.87
C GLU A 32 -3.58 12.73 4.80
N ARG A 33 -3.63 13.12 6.09
CA ARG A 33 -2.71 12.65 7.14
C ARG A 33 -2.78 11.13 7.23
N PHE A 34 -3.98 10.57 7.23
CA PHE A 34 -4.19 9.13 7.22
C PHE A 34 -3.56 8.48 5.98
N ALA A 35 -3.81 9.01 4.78
CA ALA A 35 -3.31 8.46 3.53
C ALA A 35 -1.78 8.46 3.46
N LYS A 36 -1.13 9.55 3.89
CA LYS A 36 0.33 9.67 3.99
C LYS A 36 0.92 8.65 4.96
N ALA A 37 0.40 8.59 6.18
CA ALA A 37 0.87 7.65 7.20
C ALA A 37 0.68 6.19 6.75
N TYR A 38 -0.47 5.87 6.15
CA TYR A 38 -0.76 4.55 5.63
C TYR A 38 0.18 4.16 4.48
N ALA A 39 0.31 5.02 3.46
CA ALA A 39 1.17 4.74 2.31
C ALA A 39 2.64 4.59 2.72
N GLY A 40 3.18 5.55 3.47
CA GLY A 40 4.55 5.50 3.97
C GLY A 40 4.81 4.29 4.87
N GLY A 41 3.88 3.96 5.78
CA GLY A 41 4.00 2.81 6.68
C GLY A 41 3.98 1.47 5.95
N LYS A 42 3.02 1.28 5.02
CA LYS A 42 2.93 0.04 4.21
C LYS A 42 4.14 -0.11 3.30
N PHE A 43 4.64 0.98 2.73
CA PHE A 43 5.84 0.98 1.91
C PHE A 43 7.10 0.63 2.74
N ARG A 44 7.38 1.36 3.82
CA ARG A 44 8.61 1.18 4.61
C ARG A 44 8.66 -0.17 5.34
N ILE A 45 7.57 -0.55 6.01
CA ILE A 45 7.53 -1.71 6.91
C ILE A 45 7.13 -2.98 6.18
N LYS A 46 6.07 -2.94 5.36
CA LYS A 46 5.54 -4.14 4.69
C LYS A 46 6.09 -4.35 3.28
N LYS A 47 6.85 -3.39 2.76
CA LYS A 47 7.42 -3.40 1.40
C LYS A 47 6.36 -3.59 0.32
N TRP A 48 5.19 -2.96 0.52
CA TRP A 48 4.11 -3.02 -0.46
C TRP A 48 4.39 -2.12 -1.65
N GLY A 49 3.96 -2.59 -2.83
CA GLY A 49 3.94 -1.81 -4.06
C GLY A 49 2.76 -0.82 -4.11
N ARG A 50 2.82 0.14 -5.03
CA ARG A 50 1.84 1.23 -5.17
C ARG A 50 0.43 0.72 -5.40
N LEU A 51 0.26 -0.31 -6.23
CA LEU A 51 -1.07 -0.86 -6.55
C LEU A 51 -1.78 -1.37 -5.30
N LYS A 52 -1.06 -2.11 -4.44
CA LYS A 52 -1.62 -2.67 -3.21
C LYS A 52 -1.91 -1.61 -2.16
N ILE A 53 -1.05 -0.59 -2.06
CA ILE A 53 -1.29 0.55 -1.16
C ILE A 53 -2.53 1.33 -1.62
N LYS A 54 -2.61 1.66 -2.91
CA LYS A 54 -3.77 2.34 -3.51
C LYS A 54 -5.06 1.56 -3.29
N MET A 55 -5.05 0.25 -3.54
CA MET A 55 -6.21 -0.61 -3.31
C MET A 55 -6.64 -0.61 -1.83
N GLY A 56 -5.68 -0.67 -0.91
CA GLY A 56 -5.99 -0.62 0.54
C GLY A 56 -6.59 0.71 0.99
N LEU A 57 -6.11 1.84 0.44
CA LEU A 57 -6.71 3.14 0.71
C LEU A 57 -8.14 3.25 0.11
N LYS A 58 -8.36 2.72 -1.09
CA LYS A 58 -9.70 2.67 -1.71
C LYS A 58 -10.68 1.82 -0.90
N GLN A 59 -10.24 0.67 -0.38
CA GLN A 59 -11.06 -0.17 0.51
C GLN A 59 -11.46 0.57 1.79
N LYS A 60 -10.61 1.50 2.26
CA LYS A 60 -10.91 2.39 3.38
C LYS A 60 -11.73 3.63 3.00
N ARG A 61 -12.23 3.70 1.76
CA ARG A 61 -13.07 4.79 1.22
C ARG A 61 -12.39 6.16 1.28
N ILE A 62 -11.06 6.19 1.24
CA ILE A 62 -10.29 7.44 1.21
C ILE A 62 -10.47 8.10 -0.16
N SER A 63 -10.69 9.42 -0.16
CA SER A 63 -10.83 10.23 -1.38
C SER A 63 -9.63 10.10 -2.33
N ASP A 64 -9.88 10.14 -3.64
CA ASP A 64 -8.82 10.04 -4.65
C ASP A 64 -7.77 11.15 -4.52
N TYR A 65 -8.17 12.35 -4.08
CA TYR A 65 -7.26 13.44 -3.73
C TYR A 65 -6.29 13.04 -2.62
N SER A 66 -6.80 12.55 -1.49
CA SER A 66 -5.99 12.12 -0.36
C SER A 66 -5.09 10.92 -0.71
N ILE A 67 -5.59 9.99 -1.54
CA ILE A 67 -4.77 8.90 -2.08
C ILE A 67 -3.59 9.45 -2.90
N LYS A 68 -3.84 10.41 -3.80
CA LYS A 68 -2.79 11.05 -4.60
C LYS A 68 -1.75 11.72 -3.71
N MET A 69 -2.17 12.37 -2.64
CA MET A 69 -1.27 12.97 -1.66
C MET A 69 -0.47 11.93 -0.88
N GLY A 70 -1.08 10.82 -0.46
CA GLY A 70 -0.40 9.72 0.20
C GLY A 70 0.62 9.01 -0.71
N MET A 71 0.36 8.91 -2.02
CA MET A 71 1.29 8.29 -2.97
C MET A 71 2.61 9.06 -3.11
N LYS A 72 2.63 10.37 -2.79
CA LYS A 72 3.85 11.19 -2.82
C LYS A 72 4.89 10.76 -1.76
N GLU A 73 4.48 10.00 -0.75
CA GLU A 73 5.40 9.44 0.26
C GLU A 73 6.29 8.31 -0.32
N ILE A 74 5.98 7.82 -1.52
CA ILE A 74 6.69 6.72 -2.17
C ILE A 74 7.62 7.30 -3.25
N LYS A 75 8.87 7.57 -2.87
CA LYS A 75 9.93 8.00 -3.80
C LYS A 75 10.27 6.87 -4.79
N GLU A 76 10.44 7.21 -6.07
CA GLU A 76 10.70 6.24 -7.15
C GLU A 76 11.99 5.46 -6.91
N GLU A 77 13.04 6.14 -6.46
CA GLU A 77 14.36 5.55 -6.26
C GLU A 77 14.30 4.47 -5.18
N LEU A 78 13.63 4.77 -4.07
CA LEU A 78 13.41 3.82 -2.97
C LEU A 78 12.44 2.69 -3.38
N TYR A 79 11.56 2.94 -4.34
CA TYR A 79 10.58 1.98 -4.82
C TYR A 79 11.29 0.86 -5.60
N LEU A 80 12.16 1.23 -6.53
CA LEU A 80 13.02 0.32 -7.29
C LEU A 80 13.99 -0.43 -6.37
N GLU A 81 14.61 0.26 -5.42
CA GLU A 81 15.52 -0.35 -4.46
C GLU A 81 14.81 -1.42 -3.61
N ASN A 82 13.62 -1.10 -3.09
CA ASN A 82 12.83 -2.06 -2.34
C ASN A 82 12.40 -3.25 -3.20
N LEU A 83 11.97 -3.01 -4.45
CA LEU A 83 11.59 -4.07 -5.38
C LEU A 83 12.76 -5.04 -5.63
N THR A 84 13.94 -4.50 -5.92
CA THR A 84 15.16 -5.29 -6.14
C THR A 84 15.48 -6.13 -4.91
N LYS A 85 15.50 -5.52 -3.73
CA LYS A 85 15.78 -6.22 -2.46
C LYS A 85 14.80 -7.36 -2.17
N ILE A 86 13.49 -7.16 -2.39
CA ILE A 86 12.51 -8.23 -2.15
C ILE A 86 12.64 -9.36 -3.18
N LEU A 87 12.95 -9.04 -4.44
CA LEU A 87 13.15 -10.02 -5.50
C LEU A 87 14.42 -10.84 -5.25
N GLU A 88 15.53 -10.21 -4.90
CA GLU A 88 16.77 -10.90 -4.51
C GLU A 88 16.57 -11.81 -3.30
N SER A 89 15.90 -11.29 -2.26
CA SER A 89 15.59 -12.08 -1.07
C SER A 89 14.73 -13.29 -1.45
N LYS A 90 13.73 -13.13 -2.33
CA LYS A 90 12.90 -14.24 -2.79
C LYS A 90 13.69 -15.21 -3.67
N ASN A 91 14.55 -14.71 -4.54
CA ASN A 91 15.42 -15.48 -5.43
C ASN A 91 16.33 -16.42 -4.62
N LYS A 92 16.89 -15.94 -3.50
CA LYS A 92 17.68 -16.76 -2.56
C LYS A 92 16.88 -17.92 -1.96
N THR A 93 15.57 -17.77 -1.75
CA THR A 93 14.71 -18.87 -1.27
C THR A 93 14.38 -19.90 -2.35
N LEU A 94 14.63 -19.59 -3.63
CA LEU A 94 14.31 -20.44 -4.77
C LEU A 94 15.56 -21.09 -5.39
N ARG A 95 16.66 -21.23 -4.64
CA ARG A 95 17.92 -21.82 -5.12
C ARG A 95 17.79 -23.27 -5.58
N SER A 96 16.83 -24.02 -5.02
CA SER A 96 16.56 -25.41 -5.40
C SER A 96 15.75 -25.54 -6.71
N GLU A 97 15.14 -24.46 -7.19
CA GLU A 97 14.39 -24.45 -8.44
C GLU A 97 15.36 -24.36 -9.63
N LYS A 98 15.53 -25.48 -10.34
CA LYS A 98 16.41 -25.57 -11.52
C LYS A 98 15.76 -25.03 -12.78
N ASN A 99 14.42 -24.99 -12.85
CA ASN A 99 13.72 -24.47 -14.01
C ASN A 99 13.65 -22.94 -13.97
N ALA A 100 14.38 -22.29 -14.87
CA ALA A 100 14.46 -20.82 -14.96
C ALA A 100 13.08 -20.16 -15.19
N ILE A 101 12.22 -20.77 -16.02
CA ILE A 101 10.89 -20.25 -16.32
C ILE A 101 10.00 -20.32 -15.07
N ALA A 102 9.99 -21.48 -14.40
CA ALA A 102 9.21 -21.66 -13.17
C ALA A 102 9.69 -20.71 -12.06
N LYS A 103 11.01 -20.49 -11.97
CA LYS A 103 11.62 -19.55 -11.03
C LYS A 103 11.19 -18.11 -11.30
N LYS A 104 11.24 -17.67 -12.56
CA LYS A 104 10.79 -16.34 -13.01
C LYS A 104 9.31 -16.13 -12.69
N TYR A 105 8.45 -17.11 -13.00
CA TYR A 105 7.03 -17.06 -12.66
C TYR A 105 6.78 -16.89 -11.15
N LYS A 106 7.50 -17.64 -10.30
CA LYS A 106 7.40 -17.52 -8.83
C LYS A 106 7.82 -16.13 -8.32
N LEU A 107 8.86 -15.53 -8.92
CA LEU A 107 9.33 -14.19 -8.58
C LEU A 107 8.30 -13.12 -8.98
N VAL A 108 7.79 -13.18 -10.21
CA VAL A 108 6.76 -12.26 -10.70
C VAL A 108 5.51 -12.34 -9.83
N LYS A 109 5.00 -13.56 -9.58
CA LYS A 109 3.81 -13.77 -8.74
C LYS A 109 4.01 -13.24 -7.32
N PHE A 110 5.21 -13.41 -6.76
CA PHE A 110 5.54 -12.86 -5.45
C PHE A 110 5.50 -11.33 -5.42
N ALA A 111 6.14 -10.65 -6.39
CA ALA A 111 6.12 -9.19 -6.46
C ALA A 111 4.71 -8.62 -6.73
N GLN A 112 3.93 -9.27 -7.61
CA GLN A 112 2.52 -8.94 -7.83
C GLN A 112 1.69 -9.07 -6.55
N SER A 113 1.90 -10.13 -5.76
CA SER A 113 1.21 -10.29 -4.47
C SER A 113 1.54 -9.17 -3.46
N LYS A 114 2.71 -8.54 -3.62
CA LYS A 114 3.14 -7.37 -2.85
C LYS A 114 2.62 -6.05 -3.43
N GLY A 115 2.08 -6.05 -4.65
CA GLY A 115 1.44 -4.90 -5.29
C GLY A 115 2.32 -4.12 -6.26
N TYR A 116 3.39 -4.72 -6.76
CA TYR A 116 4.24 -4.09 -7.78
C TYR A 116 3.67 -4.33 -9.18
N GLU A 117 3.89 -3.35 -10.05
CA GLU A 117 3.51 -3.33 -11.46
C GLU A 117 4.28 -4.41 -12.23
N THR A 118 3.58 -5.21 -13.05
CA THR A 118 4.19 -6.33 -13.77
C THR A 118 5.35 -5.90 -14.66
N ASP A 119 5.18 -4.79 -15.40
CA ASP A 119 6.19 -4.30 -16.34
C ASP A 119 7.49 -3.94 -15.62
N LEU A 120 7.37 -3.27 -14.47
CA LEU A 120 8.49 -2.90 -13.61
C LEU A 120 9.21 -4.11 -13.05
N VAL A 121 8.45 -5.12 -12.61
CA VAL A 121 9.01 -6.38 -12.10
C VAL A 121 9.79 -7.10 -13.20
N LEU A 122 9.28 -7.12 -14.42
CA LEU A 122 9.97 -7.75 -15.55
C LEU A 122 11.25 -7.01 -15.94
N GLU A 123 11.26 -5.68 -15.88
CA GLU A 123 12.44 -4.85 -16.11
C GLU A 123 13.54 -5.14 -15.08
N VAL A 124 13.21 -5.13 -13.79
CA VAL A 124 14.16 -5.44 -12.72
C VAL A 124 14.66 -6.89 -12.80
N LEU A 125 13.82 -7.85 -13.21
CA LEU A 125 14.28 -9.22 -13.38
C LEU A 125 15.27 -9.37 -14.54
N LYS A 126 15.11 -8.61 -15.62
CA LYS A 126 16.07 -8.61 -16.74
C LYS A 126 17.42 -8.02 -16.35
N SER A 127 17.47 -7.06 -15.43
CA SER A 127 18.74 -6.49 -14.95
C SER A 127 19.45 -7.35 -13.89
N LEU A 128 18.78 -8.37 -13.37
CA LEU A 128 19.32 -9.35 -12.41
C LEU A 128 19.80 -10.66 -13.07
N GLU A 129 19.49 -10.85 -14.36
CA GLU A 129 19.97 -11.96 -15.21
C GLU A 129 21.39 -11.68 -15.70
#